data_AF-A0A7Y4MRH7-F1
#
_entry.id   AF-A0A7Y4MRH7-F1
#
_cell.length_a   1.000
_cell.length_b   1.000
_cell.length_c   1.000
_cell.angle_alpha   90.00
_cell.angle_beta   90.00
_cell.angle_gamma   90.00
#
_symmetry.space_group_name_H-M   'P 1'
#
loop_
_entity.id
_entity.type
_entity.pdbx_description
1 polymer ?
#
loop_
_entity_poly.entity_id
_entity_poly.type
_entity_poly.pdbx_seq_one_letter_code
_entity_poly.pdbx_strand_id
1 'polypeptide(L)'
;MQSPSGHGVRPCGVQRNDSLRQATPLPPSVSRVGYDQCFEATMNNAPDDGCPADQRLLRRPGRTMPDALRRFVAETWVFRRQEELEAGLRFARLAGALEQLATPETLVELARRAAEDERRHAGMCELMARTYGHAVMPPVPLVARETAPQALGFHERVLYDVVAACCISETESTAGLTSVLAVDGPPRVRAVLRDILRDEVAHSRLGWAYLAHAAQSGSVAFLSPYLPAMLEESVSPRLFAKGLSDAEGSMLLAHGVLPHARKLEVFIQALHDVVFPGLERCGVDTTPGRQWVEHCRRSGA
;
A
#
# COMPACT_ATOMS: atom_id res chain seq x y z
N MET A 1 70.62 6.60 -4.24
CA MET A 1 70.83 7.96 -4.76
C MET A 1 71.15 7.85 -6.24
N GLN A 2 70.42 8.61 -7.06
CA GLN A 2 70.75 9.11 -8.40
C GLN A 2 70.91 8.12 -9.58
N SER A 3 69.99 8.26 -10.53
CA SER A 3 70.13 7.93 -11.95
C SER A 3 71.27 8.70 -12.62
N PRO A 4 71.63 8.35 -13.87
CA PRO A 4 71.39 9.35 -14.93
C PRO A 4 70.96 8.79 -16.31
N SER A 5 70.10 9.58 -16.98
CA SER A 5 69.97 9.92 -18.43
C SER A 5 70.45 8.92 -19.51
N GLY A 6 69.73 8.59 -20.58
CA GLY A 6 68.60 9.23 -21.26
C GLY A 6 68.98 9.63 -22.69
N HIS A 7 68.44 8.96 -23.72
CA HIS A 7 68.32 9.34 -25.15
C HIS A 7 67.09 8.55 -25.67
N GLY A 8 66.05 9.04 -26.34
CA GLY A 8 65.84 10.30 -27.04
C GLY A 8 65.39 10.05 -28.48
N VAL A 9 64.22 9.41 -28.74
CA VAL A 9 63.49 9.48 -30.03
C VAL A 9 61.97 9.38 -29.78
N ARG A 10 61.21 10.33 -30.33
CA ARG A 10 59.73 10.40 -30.46
C ARG A 10 59.42 10.57 -31.96
N PRO A 11 58.15 10.55 -32.43
CA PRO A 11 56.97 9.78 -32.02
C PRO A 11 56.24 9.15 -33.24
N CYS A 12 55.29 8.24 -33.03
CA CYS A 12 54.26 7.94 -34.03
C CYS A 12 52.86 7.95 -33.39
N GLY A 13 52.02 8.88 -33.85
CA GLY A 13 50.58 8.72 -34.00
C GLY A 13 49.72 8.55 -32.74
N VAL A 14 49.48 9.64 -32.01
CA VAL A 14 48.25 9.76 -31.20
C VAL A 14 47.15 10.30 -32.11
N GLN A 15 46.14 9.49 -32.42
CA GLN A 15 44.85 10.02 -32.85
C GLN A 15 44.02 10.29 -31.59
N ARG A 16 43.98 11.58 -31.21
CA ARG A 16 42.94 12.13 -30.34
C ARG A 16 41.67 12.19 -31.18
N ASN A 17 40.60 11.57 -30.72
CA ASN A 17 39.28 11.89 -31.21
C ASN A 17 38.63 12.83 -30.20
N ASP A 18 38.88 14.12 -30.38
CA ASP A 18 38.10 15.20 -29.80
C ASP A 18 36.78 15.27 -30.57
N SER A 19 35.69 14.82 -29.95
CA SER A 19 34.33 15.10 -30.42
C SER A 19 33.44 15.33 -29.22
N LEU A 20 33.64 16.49 -28.59
CA LEU A 20 32.63 17.14 -27.77
C LEU A 20 31.68 17.91 -28.70
N ARG A 21 30.40 17.91 -28.30
CA ARG A 21 29.25 18.69 -28.80
C ARG A 21 28.38 17.99 -29.84
N GLN A 22 27.40 17.24 -29.32
CA GLN A 22 25.98 17.60 -29.44
C GLN A 22 25.19 16.76 -28.43
N ALA A 23 24.81 17.40 -27.32
CA ALA A 23 23.86 16.83 -26.38
C ALA A 23 22.49 16.80 -27.06
N THR A 24 21.98 15.61 -27.34
CA THR A 24 20.61 15.42 -27.80
C THR A 24 19.65 15.91 -26.70
N PRO A 25 18.71 16.81 -26.97
CA PRO A 25 17.78 17.30 -25.96
C PRO A 25 16.91 16.15 -25.46
N LEU A 26 16.83 15.98 -24.14
CA LEU A 26 15.83 15.15 -23.48
C LEU A 26 14.43 15.66 -23.90
N PRO A 27 13.48 14.77 -24.25
CA PRO A 27 12.13 15.19 -24.59
C PRO A 27 11.45 15.84 -23.37
N PRO A 28 10.60 16.87 -23.59
CA PRO A 28 9.96 17.60 -22.51
C PRO A 28 9.00 16.70 -21.72
N SER A 29 8.96 16.97 -20.42
CA SER A 29 8.05 16.45 -19.39
C SER A 29 6.77 15.80 -19.91
N VAL A 30 6.59 14.52 -19.54
CA VAL A 30 5.27 13.88 -19.61
C VAL A 30 4.31 14.75 -18.81
N SER A 31 3.37 15.29 -19.56
CA SER A 31 2.38 16.26 -19.14
C SER A 31 1.49 15.65 -18.04
N ARG A 32 0.99 16.52 -17.15
CA ARG A 32 -0.17 16.23 -16.29
C ARG A 32 -1.26 15.55 -17.12
N VAL A 33 -1.38 14.24 -17.02
CA VAL A 33 -2.54 13.51 -17.55
C VAL A 33 -3.68 13.82 -16.60
N GLY A 34 -4.62 14.63 -17.09
CA GLY A 34 -5.81 15.07 -16.36
C GLY A 34 -6.70 13.88 -16.01
N TYR A 35 -6.68 13.50 -14.73
CA TYR A 35 -7.60 12.52 -14.17
C TYR A 35 -8.95 13.13 -13.74
N ASP A 36 -9.07 14.46 -13.70
CA ASP A 36 -10.33 15.14 -13.35
C ASP A 36 -11.46 14.88 -14.35
N GLN A 37 -11.16 14.55 -15.62
CA GLN A 37 -12.18 14.43 -16.67
C GLN A 37 -12.75 13.01 -16.84
N CYS A 38 -12.00 11.95 -16.51
CA CYS A 38 -12.45 10.59 -16.78
C CYS A 38 -13.45 10.06 -15.74
N PHE A 39 -13.35 10.52 -14.49
CA PHE A 39 -14.26 10.11 -13.43
C PHE A 39 -15.63 10.83 -13.51
N GLU A 40 -15.67 12.09 -13.95
CA GLU A 40 -16.95 12.77 -14.23
C GLU A 40 -17.68 12.18 -15.45
N ALA A 41 -16.93 11.77 -16.49
CA ALA A 41 -17.51 11.25 -17.73
C ALA A 41 -18.28 9.93 -17.56
N THR A 42 -17.88 9.09 -16.61
CA THR A 42 -18.52 7.77 -16.40
C THR A 42 -19.89 7.89 -15.68
N MET A 43 -20.20 9.06 -15.11
CA MET A 43 -21.49 9.33 -14.44
C MET A 43 -22.48 10.14 -15.30
N ASN A 44 -22.03 10.72 -16.42
CA ASN A 44 -22.85 11.63 -17.24
C ASN A 44 -23.46 11.00 -18.51
N ASN A 45 -23.21 9.73 -18.82
CA ASN A 45 -23.72 9.05 -20.02
C ASN A 45 -24.94 8.15 -19.71
N ALA A 46 -25.97 8.71 -19.09
CA ALA A 46 -27.33 8.14 -19.12
C ALA A 46 -28.16 8.90 -20.19
N PRO A 47 -29.01 8.22 -20.98
CA PRO A 47 -29.89 8.92 -21.93
C PRO A 47 -30.82 9.88 -21.18
N ASP A 48 -30.98 11.07 -21.76
CA ASP A 48 -31.70 12.22 -21.21
C ASP A 48 -33.23 11.98 -21.25
N ASP A 49 -33.70 11.18 -20.29
CA ASP A 49 -35.12 10.93 -20.08
C ASP A 49 -35.70 11.91 -19.04
N GLY A 50 -35.53 13.22 -19.27
CA GLY A 50 -36.44 14.30 -18.82
C GLY A 50 -36.95 14.33 -17.36
N CYS A 51 -36.34 13.64 -16.42
CA CYS A 51 -36.76 13.56 -15.02
C CYS A 51 -35.81 14.44 -14.19
N PRO A 52 -36.30 15.34 -13.30
CA PRO A 52 -35.43 16.27 -12.60
C PRO A 52 -34.41 15.49 -11.76
N ALA A 53 -33.15 15.54 -12.19
CA ALA A 53 -32.05 14.79 -11.62
C ALA A 53 -31.94 15.05 -10.12
N ASP A 54 -31.86 13.94 -9.41
CA ASP A 54 -31.85 13.83 -7.96
C ASP A 54 -30.69 14.62 -7.33
N GLN A 55 -31.00 15.82 -6.81
CA GLN A 55 -30.08 16.65 -6.02
C GLN A 55 -29.61 15.96 -4.71
N ARG A 56 -30.05 14.74 -4.41
CA ARG A 56 -29.61 13.97 -3.22
C ARG A 56 -28.20 13.40 -3.35
N LEU A 57 -27.65 13.26 -4.57
CA LEU A 57 -26.30 12.71 -4.80
C LEU A 57 -25.15 13.74 -4.62
N LEU A 58 -25.46 15.03 -4.50
CA LEU A 58 -24.47 16.12 -4.37
C LEU A 58 -24.26 16.64 -2.94
N ARG A 59 -24.84 16.01 -1.92
CA ARG A 59 -24.55 16.39 -0.53
C ARG A 59 -23.11 16.03 -0.18
N ARG A 60 -22.26 17.05 0.02
CA ARG A 60 -20.91 16.88 0.57
C ARG A 60 -20.99 16.02 1.85
N PRO A 61 -20.39 14.81 1.88
CA PRO A 61 -20.37 14.02 3.09
C PRO A 61 -19.68 14.83 4.21
N GLY A 62 -20.24 14.76 5.41
CA GLY A 62 -19.68 15.44 6.58
C GLY A 62 -20.10 16.89 6.80
N ARG A 63 -21.05 17.43 6.02
CA ARG A 63 -21.58 18.80 6.23
C ARG A 63 -22.26 18.98 7.60
N THR A 64 -22.83 17.91 8.16
CA THR A 64 -23.48 17.89 9.48
C THR A 64 -22.54 17.42 10.59
N MET A 65 -21.28 17.10 10.28
CA MET A 65 -20.30 16.66 11.26
C MET A 65 -19.68 17.85 12.01
N PRO A 66 -19.37 17.71 13.32
CA PRO A 66 -18.53 18.66 14.03
C PRO A 66 -17.19 18.88 13.32
N ASP A 67 -16.71 20.12 13.29
CA ASP A 67 -15.50 20.50 12.56
C ASP A 67 -14.24 19.72 12.96
N ALA A 68 -14.11 19.37 14.24
CA ALA A 68 -13.01 18.55 14.74
C ALA A 68 -13.06 17.13 14.14
N LEU A 69 -14.24 16.53 14.11
CA LEU A 69 -14.43 15.18 13.58
C LEU A 69 -14.27 15.14 12.07
N ARG A 70 -14.78 16.15 11.36
CA ARG A 70 -14.59 16.29 9.91
C ARG A 70 -13.10 16.38 9.55
N ARG A 71 -12.33 17.17 10.30
CA ARG A 71 -10.87 17.28 10.13
C ARG A 71 -10.17 15.94 10.38
N PHE A 72 -10.54 15.24 11.45
CA PHE A 72 -9.99 13.92 11.75
C PHE A 72 -10.26 12.90 10.64
N VAL A 73 -11.47 12.89 10.07
CA VAL A 73 -11.79 12.06 8.89
C VAL A 73 -10.93 12.46 7.71
N ALA A 74 -10.79 13.76 7.42
CA ALA A 74 -9.95 14.25 6.33
C ALA A 74 -8.49 13.80 6.49
N GLU A 75 -7.92 13.96 7.68
CA GLU A 75 -6.57 13.52 8.04
C GLU A 75 -6.40 12.00 7.88
N THR A 76 -7.43 11.21 8.22
CA THR A 76 -7.40 9.75 8.02
C THR A 76 -7.34 9.37 6.55
N TRP A 77 -8.09 10.08 5.68
CA TRP A 77 -8.00 9.87 4.23
C TRP A 77 -6.67 10.34 3.64
N VAL A 78 -6.05 11.40 4.19
CA VAL A 78 -4.68 11.81 3.83
C VAL A 78 -3.67 10.73 4.23
N PHE A 79 -3.81 10.17 5.44
CA PHE A 79 -2.95 9.09 5.90
C PHE A 79 -3.06 7.87 4.98
N ARG A 80 -4.28 7.41 4.69
CA ARG A 80 -4.50 6.31 3.73
C ARG A 80 -3.87 6.57 2.38
N ARG A 81 -4.06 7.77 1.81
CA ARG A 81 -3.41 8.16 0.54
C ARG A 81 -1.89 7.92 0.59
N GLN A 82 -1.23 8.21 1.70
CA GLN A 82 0.22 7.98 1.82
C GLN A 82 0.56 6.50 1.87
N GLU A 83 -0.21 5.71 2.61
CA GLU A 83 -0.08 4.26 2.64
C GLU A 83 -0.27 3.66 1.24
N GLU A 84 -1.31 4.05 0.49
CA GLU A 84 -1.54 3.55 -0.88
C GLU A 84 -0.39 3.92 -1.82
N LEU A 85 0.15 5.15 -1.72
CA LEU A 85 1.29 5.54 -2.57
C LEU A 85 2.53 4.72 -2.26
N GLU A 86 2.78 4.42 -0.98
CA GLU A 86 3.90 3.57 -0.58
C GLU A 86 3.67 2.10 -1.00
N ALA A 87 2.46 1.57 -0.82
CA ALA A 87 2.07 0.24 -1.27
C ALA A 87 2.24 0.09 -2.79
N GLY A 88 1.84 1.08 -3.59
CA GLY A 88 2.02 1.07 -5.04
C GLY A 88 3.49 0.99 -5.47
N LEU A 89 4.37 1.69 -4.76
CA LEU A 89 5.83 1.59 -4.98
C LEU A 89 6.36 0.21 -4.56
N ARG A 90 5.85 -0.33 -3.45
CA ARG A 90 6.23 -1.66 -2.94
C ARG A 90 5.83 -2.76 -3.92
N PHE A 91 4.59 -2.76 -4.43
CA PHE A 91 4.12 -3.71 -5.44
C PHE A 91 4.89 -3.60 -6.75
N ALA A 92 5.23 -2.39 -7.20
CA ALA A 92 6.05 -2.21 -8.40
C ALA A 92 7.45 -2.85 -8.24
N ARG A 93 8.08 -2.66 -7.07
CA ARG A 93 9.35 -3.30 -6.72
C ARG A 93 9.21 -4.83 -6.65
N LEU A 94 8.15 -5.32 -6.01
CA LEU A 94 7.86 -6.76 -5.91
C LEU A 94 7.65 -7.39 -7.28
N ALA A 95 6.90 -6.75 -8.19
CA ALA A 95 6.70 -7.26 -9.55
C ALA A 95 8.04 -7.48 -10.27
N GLY A 96 8.95 -6.50 -10.22
CA GLY A 96 10.28 -6.64 -10.81
C GLY A 96 11.15 -7.71 -10.13
N ALA A 97 10.97 -7.93 -8.83
CA ALA A 97 11.69 -8.96 -8.09
C ALA A 97 11.17 -10.37 -8.38
N LEU A 98 9.84 -10.54 -8.46
CA LEU A 98 9.20 -11.81 -8.85
C LEU A 98 9.60 -12.23 -10.27
N GLU A 99 9.70 -11.27 -11.19
CA GLU A 99 10.20 -11.49 -12.55
C GLU A 99 11.66 -11.97 -12.56
N GLN A 100 12.54 -11.34 -11.77
CA GLN A 100 13.94 -11.77 -11.63
C GLN A 100 14.08 -13.18 -11.04
N LEU A 101 13.13 -13.61 -10.21
CA LEU A 101 13.08 -14.95 -9.65
C LEU A 101 12.48 -15.99 -10.60
N ALA A 102 12.13 -15.60 -11.84
CA ALA A 102 11.44 -16.46 -12.81
C ALA A 102 10.14 -17.08 -12.24
N THR A 103 9.44 -16.32 -11.39
CA THR A 103 8.13 -16.68 -10.84
C THR A 103 7.11 -16.85 -11.97
N PRO A 104 6.09 -17.71 -11.84
CA PRO A 104 5.00 -17.80 -12.82
C PRO A 104 4.45 -16.43 -13.23
N GLU A 105 4.33 -16.20 -14.55
CA GLU A 105 3.96 -14.91 -15.14
C GLU A 105 2.65 -14.34 -14.57
N THR A 106 1.70 -15.22 -14.24
CA THR A 106 0.43 -14.83 -13.61
C THR A 106 0.60 -14.12 -12.28
N LEU A 107 1.58 -14.50 -11.45
CA LEU A 107 1.85 -13.84 -10.17
C LEU A 107 2.58 -12.50 -10.37
N VAL A 108 3.47 -12.43 -11.36
CA VAL A 108 4.13 -11.17 -11.75
C VAL A 108 3.09 -10.15 -12.23
N GLU A 109 2.17 -10.58 -13.08
CA GLU A 109 1.09 -9.72 -13.60
C GLU A 109 0.13 -9.26 -12.50
N LEU A 110 -0.20 -10.13 -11.54
CA LEU A 110 -0.99 -9.73 -10.37
C LEU A 110 -0.28 -8.65 -9.53
N ALA A 111 1.05 -8.75 -9.35
CA ALA A 111 1.82 -7.72 -8.64
C ALA A 111 1.89 -6.38 -9.40
N ARG A 112 1.98 -6.42 -10.74
CA ARG A 112 1.93 -5.20 -11.57
C ARG A 112 0.57 -4.50 -11.46
N ARG A 113 -0.51 -5.28 -11.52
CA ARG A 113 -1.88 -4.76 -11.33
C ARG A 113 -2.09 -4.19 -9.95
N ALA A 114 -1.60 -4.86 -8.91
CA ALA A 114 -1.65 -4.33 -7.55
C ALA A 114 -0.98 -2.94 -7.47
N ALA A 115 0.18 -2.76 -8.08
CA ALA A 115 0.83 -1.45 -8.13
C ALA A 115 -0.03 -0.36 -8.82
N GLU A 116 -0.83 -0.72 -9.83
CA GLU A 116 -1.75 0.18 -10.53
C GLU A 116 -2.99 0.49 -9.68
N ASP A 117 -3.55 -0.53 -9.03
CA ASP A 117 -4.67 -0.41 -8.11
C ASP A 117 -4.34 0.55 -6.98
N GLU A 118 -3.16 0.44 -6.37
CA GLU A 118 -2.78 1.34 -5.29
C GLU A 118 -2.61 2.80 -5.71
N ARG A 119 -2.13 3.05 -6.93
CA ARG A 119 -2.12 4.42 -7.48
C ARG A 119 -3.53 4.96 -7.67
N ARG A 120 -4.49 4.11 -8.06
CA ARG A 120 -5.91 4.46 -8.14
C ARG A 120 -6.50 4.67 -6.74
N HIS A 121 -6.20 3.82 -5.77
CA HIS A 121 -6.61 3.96 -4.37
C HIS A 121 -6.15 5.29 -3.79
N ALA A 122 -4.88 5.65 -3.99
CA ALA A 122 -4.32 6.93 -3.57
C ALA A 122 -5.13 8.13 -4.13
N GLY A 123 -5.51 8.08 -5.41
CA GLY A 123 -6.34 9.09 -6.05
C GLY A 123 -7.73 9.21 -5.41
N MET A 124 -8.37 8.07 -5.11
CA MET A 124 -9.66 8.03 -4.41
C MET A 124 -9.55 8.59 -2.98
N CYS A 125 -8.50 8.21 -2.24
CA CYS A 125 -8.22 8.70 -0.89
C CYS A 125 -7.97 10.21 -0.88
N GLU A 126 -7.21 10.74 -1.86
CA GLU A 126 -6.99 12.18 -2.03
C GLU A 126 -8.32 12.92 -2.28
N LEU A 127 -9.17 12.39 -3.16
CA LEU A 127 -10.48 12.97 -3.46
C LEU A 127 -11.38 13.01 -2.21
N MET A 128 -11.35 11.95 -1.40
CA MET A 128 -12.08 11.91 -0.13
C MET A 128 -11.53 12.93 0.87
N ALA A 129 -10.21 13.02 1.03
CA ALA A 129 -9.57 14.02 1.90
C ALA A 129 -9.97 15.46 1.53
N ARG A 130 -9.94 15.78 0.23
CA ARG A 130 -10.40 17.08 -0.31
C ARG A 130 -11.87 17.34 -0.03
N THR A 131 -12.71 16.30 -0.16
CA THR A 131 -14.15 16.38 0.10
C THR A 131 -14.45 16.78 1.55
N TYR A 132 -13.64 16.33 2.51
CA TYR A 132 -13.75 16.72 3.92
C TYR A 132 -13.01 18.02 4.27
N GLY A 133 -12.39 18.69 3.30
CA GLY A 133 -11.81 20.03 3.44
C GLY A 133 -10.28 20.08 3.54
N HIS A 134 -9.57 18.98 3.31
CA HIS A 134 -8.10 18.99 3.30
C HIS A 134 -7.57 19.42 1.92
N ALA A 135 -7.11 20.66 1.80
CA ALA A 135 -6.74 21.25 0.51
C ALA A 135 -5.33 20.88 0.03
N VAL A 136 -4.38 20.76 0.95
CA VAL A 136 -2.95 20.54 0.64
C VAL A 136 -2.59 19.10 0.97
N MET A 137 -2.09 18.33 0.01
CA MET A 137 -1.63 16.97 0.27
C MET A 137 -0.15 16.95 0.63
N PRO A 138 0.31 16.00 1.47
CA PRO A 138 1.73 15.78 1.64
C PRO A 138 2.38 15.33 0.32
N PRO A 139 3.69 15.51 0.16
CA PRO A 139 4.43 15.06 -1.01
C PRO A 139 4.17 13.58 -1.33
N VAL A 140 4.30 13.23 -2.60
CA VAL A 140 4.25 11.83 -3.05
C VAL A 140 5.58 11.18 -2.68
N PRO A 141 5.59 9.99 -2.03
CA PRO A 141 6.82 9.26 -1.78
C PRO A 141 7.47 8.86 -3.11
N LEU A 142 8.80 8.84 -3.13
CA LEU A 142 9.57 8.45 -4.33
C LEU A 142 10.08 7.01 -4.24
N VAL A 143 10.21 6.49 -3.03
CA VAL A 143 10.71 5.14 -2.74
C VAL A 143 9.89 4.54 -1.60
N ALA A 144 9.54 3.26 -1.74
CA ALA A 144 8.99 2.49 -0.63
C ALA A 144 10.12 2.07 0.32
N ARG A 145 9.81 1.98 1.61
CA ARG A 145 10.76 1.46 2.60
C ARG A 145 10.96 -0.04 2.38
N GLU A 146 12.22 -0.48 2.39
CA GLU A 146 12.52 -1.91 2.48
C GLU A 146 12.40 -2.38 3.93
N THR A 147 11.57 -3.40 4.15
CA THR A 147 11.27 -3.95 5.48
C THR A 147 12.02 -5.25 5.74
N ALA A 148 12.30 -6.03 4.69
CA ALA A 148 13.06 -7.26 4.82
C ALA A 148 14.47 -7.04 5.40
N PRO A 149 14.91 -7.87 6.37
CA PRO A 149 16.27 -7.83 6.90
C PRO A 149 17.33 -8.00 5.81
N GLN A 150 18.32 -7.11 5.79
CA GLN A 150 19.38 -7.10 4.78
C GLN A 150 20.30 -8.33 4.83
N ALA A 151 20.31 -9.06 5.95
CA ALA A 151 21.07 -10.30 6.11
C ALA A 151 20.46 -11.48 5.34
N LEU A 152 19.18 -11.41 4.95
CA LEU A 152 18.52 -12.44 4.16
C LEU A 152 19.00 -12.42 2.71
N GLY A 153 19.01 -13.58 2.05
CA GLY A 153 19.26 -13.68 0.61
C GLY A 153 18.15 -13.01 -0.21
N PHE A 154 18.41 -12.72 -1.49
CA PHE A 154 17.43 -12.02 -2.34
C PHE A 154 16.06 -12.71 -2.38
N HIS A 155 16.02 -14.03 -2.62
CA HIS A 155 14.78 -14.80 -2.65
C HIS A 155 14.00 -14.73 -1.32
N GLU A 156 14.71 -14.85 -0.19
CA GLU A 156 14.13 -14.79 1.16
C GLU A 156 13.58 -13.40 1.47
N ARG A 157 14.26 -12.33 1.03
CA ARG A 157 13.76 -10.95 1.18
C ARG A 157 12.48 -10.72 0.37
N VAL A 158 12.41 -11.24 -0.85
CA VAL A 158 11.17 -11.14 -1.66
C VAL A 158 10.03 -11.88 -0.98
N LEU A 159 10.26 -13.09 -0.48
CA LEU A 159 9.22 -13.83 0.23
C LEU A 159 8.81 -13.15 1.54
N TYR A 160 9.76 -12.59 2.30
CA TYR A 160 9.47 -11.74 3.46
C TYR A 160 8.53 -10.61 3.07
N ASP A 161 8.89 -9.83 2.05
CA ASP A 161 8.14 -8.63 1.66
C ASP A 161 6.74 -8.99 1.13
N VAL A 162 6.59 -10.10 0.40
CA VAL A 162 5.28 -10.60 -0.05
C VAL A 162 4.42 -11.03 1.14
N VAL A 163 4.99 -11.74 2.12
CA VAL A 163 4.23 -12.17 3.30
C VAL A 163 3.81 -10.97 4.16
N ALA A 164 4.73 -10.03 4.39
CA ALA A 164 4.45 -8.82 5.15
C ALA A 164 3.38 -7.95 4.48
N ALA A 165 3.56 -7.61 3.20
CA ALA A 165 2.62 -6.74 2.49
C ALA A 165 1.30 -7.45 2.18
N CYS A 166 1.35 -8.63 1.57
CA CYS A 166 0.17 -9.24 0.98
C CYS A 166 -0.57 -10.17 1.97
N CYS A 167 0.14 -11.07 2.63
CA CYS A 167 -0.51 -12.02 3.54
C CYS A 167 -0.98 -11.34 4.83
N ILE A 168 -0.21 -10.38 5.36
CA ILE A 168 -0.51 -9.69 6.61
C ILE A 168 -1.26 -8.39 6.35
N SER A 169 -0.61 -7.38 5.73
CA SER A 169 -1.20 -6.04 5.62
C SER A 169 -2.47 -6.00 4.77
N GLU A 170 -2.51 -6.60 3.57
CA GLU A 170 -3.75 -6.53 2.77
C GLU A 170 -4.90 -7.38 3.36
N THR A 171 -4.58 -8.41 4.15
CA THR A 171 -5.58 -9.15 4.92
C THR A 171 -6.14 -8.28 6.06
N GLU A 172 -5.30 -7.50 6.75
CA GLU A 172 -5.72 -6.51 7.75
C GLU A 172 -6.58 -5.41 7.12
N SER A 173 -6.13 -4.85 5.99
CA SER A 173 -6.86 -3.84 5.22
C SER A 173 -8.24 -4.35 4.81
N THR A 174 -8.32 -5.56 4.25
CA THR A 174 -9.57 -6.25 3.91
C THR A 174 -10.52 -6.36 5.12
N ALA A 175 -10.01 -6.76 6.28
CA ALA A 175 -10.81 -6.89 7.50
C ALA A 175 -11.29 -5.53 8.03
N GLY A 176 -10.43 -4.51 7.99
CA GLY A 176 -10.75 -3.14 8.38
C GLY A 176 -11.82 -2.51 7.48
N LEU A 177 -11.67 -2.64 6.17
CA LEU A 177 -12.63 -2.16 5.17
C LEU A 177 -13.98 -2.87 5.29
N THR A 178 -13.97 -4.19 5.49
CA THR A 178 -15.20 -4.97 5.75
C THR A 178 -15.93 -4.45 6.99
N SER A 179 -15.17 -4.14 8.06
CA SER A 179 -15.73 -3.65 9.32
C SER A 179 -16.38 -2.27 9.18
N VAL A 180 -15.78 -1.34 8.43
CA VAL A 180 -16.41 -0.03 8.18
C VAL A 180 -17.61 -0.14 7.23
N LEU A 181 -17.59 -1.05 6.27
CA LEU A 181 -18.69 -1.26 5.32
C LEU A 181 -19.93 -1.93 5.92
N ALA A 182 -19.78 -2.59 7.08
CA ALA A 182 -20.88 -3.14 7.86
C ALA A 182 -21.80 -2.04 8.45
N VAL A 183 -21.30 -0.80 8.54
CA VAL A 183 -22.06 0.36 9.00
C VAL A 183 -22.58 1.14 7.80
N ASP A 184 -23.84 1.57 7.87
CA ASP A 184 -24.40 2.43 6.83
C ASP A 184 -23.80 3.83 6.87
N GLY A 185 -23.67 4.46 5.72
CA GLY A 185 -22.90 5.69 5.55
C GLY A 185 -23.14 6.34 4.20
N PRO A 186 -22.51 7.50 3.94
CA PRO A 186 -22.74 8.22 2.70
C PRO A 186 -22.46 7.35 1.47
N PRO A 187 -23.33 7.32 0.44
CA PRO A 187 -23.18 6.45 -0.72
C PRO A 187 -21.81 6.54 -1.39
N ARG A 188 -21.27 7.76 -1.51
CA ARG A 188 -19.95 8.01 -2.10
C ARG A 188 -18.81 7.39 -1.30
N VAL A 189 -18.85 7.45 0.04
CA VAL A 189 -17.84 6.83 0.91
C VAL A 189 -17.88 5.31 0.73
N ARG A 190 -19.10 4.74 0.73
CA ARG A 190 -19.30 3.30 0.58
C ARG A 190 -18.86 2.80 -0.79
N ALA A 191 -19.08 3.57 -1.86
CA ALA A 191 -18.60 3.23 -3.20
C ALA A 191 -17.08 3.12 -3.24
N VAL A 192 -16.37 4.16 -2.76
CA VAL A 192 -14.90 4.17 -2.70
C VAL A 192 -14.36 2.99 -1.89
N LEU A 193 -14.90 2.75 -0.69
CA LEU A 193 -14.44 1.65 0.17
C LEU A 193 -14.69 0.26 -0.44
N ARG A 194 -15.77 0.09 -1.20
CA ARG A 194 -16.06 -1.19 -1.89
C ARG A 194 -15.13 -1.43 -3.06
N ASP A 195 -14.77 -0.38 -3.78
CA ASP A 195 -13.81 -0.49 -4.88
C ASP A 195 -12.46 -0.89 -4.31
N ILE A 196 -11.94 -0.17 -3.31
CA ILE A 196 -10.69 -0.53 -2.62
C ILE A 196 -10.75 -1.97 -2.11
N LEU A 197 -11.78 -2.33 -1.32
CA LEU A 197 -11.91 -3.69 -0.74
C LEU A 197 -11.86 -4.81 -1.78
N ARG A 198 -12.42 -4.60 -2.98
CA ARG A 198 -12.38 -5.62 -4.04
C ARG A 198 -10.95 -5.95 -4.43
N ASP A 199 -10.12 -4.92 -4.51
CA ASP A 199 -8.74 -5.00 -4.96
C ASP A 199 -7.85 -5.54 -3.83
N GLU A 200 -8.06 -5.10 -2.58
CA GLU A 200 -7.37 -5.65 -1.40
C GLU A 200 -7.50 -7.18 -1.27
N VAL A 201 -8.69 -7.71 -1.58
CA VAL A 201 -8.90 -9.16 -1.59
C VAL A 201 -8.05 -9.85 -2.65
N ALA A 202 -7.86 -9.22 -3.82
CA ALA A 202 -7.00 -9.75 -4.88
C ALA A 202 -5.52 -9.66 -4.49
N HIS A 203 -5.10 -8.56 -3.86
CA HIS A 203 -3.73 -8.34 -3.40
C HIS A 203 -3.35 -9.32 -2.28
N SER A 204 -4.25 -9.57 -1.32
CA SER A 204 -4.07 -10.60 -0.30
C SER A 204 -3.92 -12.00 -0.94
N ARG A 205 -4.77 -12.33 -1.93
CA ARG A 205 -4.69 -13.61 -2.65
C ARG A 205 -3.37 -13.81 -3.41
N LEU A 206 -2.79 -12.74 -3.97
CA LEU A 206 -1.45 -12.79 -4.57
C LEU A 206 -0.41 -13.28 -3.54
N GLY A 207 -0.45 -12.73 -2.33
CA GLY A 207 0.44 -13.14 -1.24
C GLY A 207 0.37 -14.62 -0.93
N TRP A 208 -0.86 -15.11 -0.71
CA TRP A 208 -1.09 -16.52 -0.40
C TRP A 208 -0.71 -17.45 -1.56
N ALA A 209 -0.97 -17.05 -2.80
CA ALA A 209 -0.59 -17.82 -3.98
C ALA A 209 0.93 -17.91 -4.14
N TYR A 210 1.66 -16.82 -3.91
CA TYR A 210 3.12 -16.82 -3.97
C TYR A 210 3.75 -17.60 -2.81
N LEU A 211 3.24 -17.45 -1.58
CA LEU A 211 3.72 -18.24 -0.44
C LEU A 211 3.52 -19.74 -0.67
N ALA A 212 2.36 -20.16 -1.18
CA ALA A 212 2.10 -21.55 -1.52
C ALA A 212 3.02 -22.07 -2.63
N HIS A 213 3.34 -21.23 -3.62
CA HIS A 213 4.31 -21.56 -4.66
C HIS A 213 5.72 -21.76 -4.06
N ALA A 214 6.18 -20.82 -3.23
CA ALA A 214 7.49 -20.91 -2.57
C ALA A 214 7.60 -22.15 -1.66
N ALA A 215 6.54 -22.48 -0.92
CA ALA A 215 6.48 -23.66 -0.05
C ALA A 215 6.56 -24.99 -0.80
N GLN A 216 6.14 -25.03 -2.07
CA GLN A 216 6.29 -26.22 -2.93
C GLN A 216 7.73 -26.36 -3.45
N SER A 217 8.45 -25.25 -3.60
CA SER A 217 9.81 -25.22 -4.14
C SER A 217 10.91 -25.31 -3.08
N GLY A 218 10.57 -25.11 -1.80
CA GLY A 218 11.54 -25.18 -0.70
C GLY A 218 10.94 -24.86 0.67
N SER A 219 11.79 -24.78 1.67
CA SER A 219 11.36 -24.44 3.03
C SER A 219 11.06 -22.95 3.17
N VAL A 220 9.92 -22.64 3.77
CA VAL A 220 9.52 -21.27 4.16
C VAL A 220 9.63 -21.05 5.67
N ALA A 221 10.18 -22.02 6.42
CA ALA A 221 10.25 -21.99 7.88
C ALA A 221 11.08 -20.82 8.43
N PHE A 222 11.99 -20.26 7.62
CA PHE A 222 12.79 -19.09 8.02
C PHE A 222 11.94 -17.85 8.34
N LEU A 223 10.69 -17.77 7.85
CA LEU A 223 9.78 -16.67 8.14
C LEU A 223 9.33 -16.63 9.60
N SER A 224 9.28 -17.78 10.28
CA SER A 224 8.78 -17.91 11.66
C SER A 224 9.38 -16.92 12.66
N PRO A 225 10.72 -16.81 12.81
CA PRO A 225 11.34 -15.85 13.74
C PRO A 225 11.09 -14.38 13.36
N TYR A 226 10.69 -14.09 12.12
CA TYR A 226 10.44 -12.73 11.64
C TYR A 226 8.98 -12.28 11.78
N LEU A 227 8.05 -13.18 12.08
CA LEU A 227 6.63 -12.83 12.23
C LEU A 227 6.39 -11.67 13.22
N PRO A 228 7.03 -11.62 14.41
CA PRO A 228 6.85 -10.48 15.31
C PRO A 228 7.20 -9.13 14.65
N ALA A 229 8.29 -9.08 13.87
CA ALA A 229 8.72 -7.85 13.20
C ALA A 229 7.73 -7.45 12.10
N MET A 230 7.26 -8.41 11.28
CA MET A 230 6.24 -8.13 10.26
C MET A 230 4.94 -7.60 10.87
N LEU A 231 4.51 -8.18 11.99
CA LEU A 231 3.30 -7.76 12.70
C LEU A 231 3.46 -6.38 13.32
N GLU A 232 4.60 -6.09 13.95
CA GLU A 232 4.90 -4.77 14.50
C GLU A 232 4.87 -3.68 13.42
N GLU A 233 5.39 -3.97 12.22
CA GLU A 233 5.33 -3.04 11.10
C GLU A 233 3.93 -2.83 10.53
N SER A 234 3.06 -3.84 10.59
CA SER A 234 1.66 -3.73 10.17
C SER A 234 0.80 -2.93 11.16
N VAL A 235 1.27 -2.76 12.40
CA VAL A 235 0.56 -1.99 13.42
C VAL A 235 0.96 -0.51 13.33
N SER A 236 -0.02 0.33 12.98
CA SER A 236 0.15 1.78 13.06
C SER A 236 0.51 2.22 14.51
N PRO A 237 1.50 3.09 14.73
CA PRO A 237 1.83 3.62 16.07
C PRO A 237 0.65 4.33 16.77
N ARG A 238 -0.38 4.70 16.01
CA ARG A 238 -1.61 5.30 16.54
C ARG A 238 -2.61 4.27 17.08
N LEU A 239 -2.34 2.96 17.01
CA LEU A 239 -3.26 1.90 17.46
C LEU A 239 -3.65 2.06 18.94
N PHE A 240 -2.85 2.78 19.74
CA PHE A 240 -3.01 2.98 21.19
C PHE A 240 -3.43 4.39 21.62
N ALA A 241 -3.86 5.25 20.69
CA ALA A 241 -4.34 6.59 21.05
C ALA A 241 -5.67 6.54 21.83
N LYS A 242 -5.85 7.47 22.78
CA LYS A 242 -6.97 7.53 23.73
C LYS A 242 -8.34 7.51 23.01
N GLY A 243 -9.28 6.72 23.55
CA GLY A 243 -10.57 6.44 22.92
C GLY A 243 -11.51 7.64 22.75
N LEU A 244 -12.38 7.56 21.74
CA LEU A 244 -13.47 8.49 21.43
C LEU A 244 -14.78 8.02 22.07
N SER A 245 -15.80 8.88 22.13
CA SER A 245 -17.14 8.47 22.57
C SER A 245 -17.84 7.55 21.54
N ASP A 246 -18.85 6.79 21.97
CA ASP A 246 -19.60 5.86 21.11
C ASP A 246 -20.31 6.54 19.92
N ALA A 247 -20.83 7.76 20.14
CA ALA A 247 -21.49 8.55 19.10
C ALA A 247 -20.49 9.04 18.04
N GLU A 248 -19.32 9.49 18.47
CA GLU A 248 -18.21 9.87 17.57
C GLU A 248 -17.69 8.64 16.81
N GLY A 249 -17.56 7.49 17.49
CA GLY A 249 -17.15 6.23 16.88
C GLY A 249 -18.09 5.77 15.76
N SER A 250 -19.40 5.82 15.99
CA SER A 250 -20.41 5.45 14.98
C SER A 250 -20.36 6.38 13.75
N MET A 251 -20.18 7.67 13.99
CA MET A 251 -20.05 8.65 12.91
C MET A 251 -18.74 8.46 12.12
N LEU A 252 -17.64 8.13 12.78
CA LEU A 252 -16.39 7.79 12.10
C LEU A 252 -16.52 6.56 11.21
N LEU A 253 -17.15 5.49 11.72
CA LEU A 253 -17.39 4.26 10.96
C LEU A 253 -18.18 4.54 9.68
N ALA A 254 -19.28 5.28 9.78
CA ALA A 254 -20.10 5.67 8.63
C ALA A 254 -19.30 6.45 7.57
N HIS A 255 -18.26 7.17 7.99
CA HIS A 255 -17.39 7.97 7.13
C HIS A 255 -16.07 7.25 6.76
N GLY A 256 -16.00 5.94 6.99
CA GLY A 256 -14.92 5.06 6.56
C GLY A 256 -13.72 5.00 7.49
N VAL A 257 -13.84 5.54 8.71
CA VAL A 257 -12.75 5.58 9.69
C VAL A 257 -13.03 4.58 10.79
N LEU A 258 -12.12 3.60 10.95
CA LEU A 258 -12.22 2.59 12.00
C LEU A 258 -11.66 3.16 13.32
N PRO A 259 -12.47 3.26 14.39
CA PRO A 259 -11.99 3.73 15.69
C PRO A 259 -10.85 2.84 16.22
N HIS A 260 -9.91 3.43 16.97
CA HIS A 260 -8.71 2.73 17.45
C HIS A 260 -8.99 1.41 18.17
N ALA A 261 -9.91 1.39 19.13
CA ALA A 261 -10.28 0.18 19.86
C ALA A 261 -10.76 -0.94 18.92
N ARG A 262 -11.55 -0.59 17.89
CA ARG A 262 -12.05 -1.55 16.90
C ARG A 262 -10.97 -1.97 15.92
N LYS A 263 -9.99 -1.11 15.62
CA LYS A 263 -8.86 -1.47 14.74
C LYS A 263 -8.03 -2.60 15.35
N LEU A 264 -7.69 -2.52 16.64
CA LEU A 264 -6.94 -3.59 17.31
C LEU A 264 -7.73 -4.92 17.32
N GLU A 265 -9.02 -4.86 17.64
CA GLU A 265 -9.89 -6.05 17.63
C GLU A 265 -9.93 -6.70 16.24
N VAL A 266 -10.16 -5.90 15.20
CA VAL A 266 -10.23 -6.37 13.80
C VAL A 266 -8.89 -6.94 13.34
N PHE A 267 -7.79 -6.27 13.67
CA PHE A 267 -6.45 -6.76 13.36
C PHE A 267 -6.20 -8.12 13.99
N ILE A 268 -6.41 -8.24 15.31
CA ILE A 268 -6.17 -9.52 16.00
C ILE A 268 -7.10 -10.61 15.45
N GLN A 269 -8.37 -10.30 15.17
CA GLN A 269 -9.28 -11.27 14.58
C GLN A 269 -8.78 -11.75 13.21
N ALA A 270 -8.33 -10.85 12.34
CA ALA A 270 -7.75 -11.20 11.04
C ALA A 270 -6.52 -12.09 11.18
N LEU A 271 -5.68 -11.83 12.19
CA LEU A 271 -4.52 -12.69 12.47
C LEU A 271 -4.92 -14.12 12.83
N HIS A 272 -5.89 -14.27 13.73
CA HIS A 272 -6.32 -15.58 14.23
C HIS A 272 -7.16 -16.37 13.22
N ASP A 273 -7.98 -15.70 12.42
CA ASP A 273 -8.91 -16.35 11.50
C ASP A 273 -8.30 -16.67 10.14
N VAL A 274 -7.35 -15.84 9.68
CA VAL A 274 -6.83 -15.92 8.31
C VAL A 274 -5.32 -16.06 8.31
N VAL A 275 -4.58 -15.11 8.91
CA VAL A 275 -3.13 -15.03 8.73
C VAL A 275 -2.41 -16.24 9.32
N PHE A 276 -2.60 -16.52 10.62
CA PHE A 276 -1.91 -17.64 11.25
C PHE A 276 -2.31 -19.00 10.67
N PRO A 277 -3.60 -19.32 10.47
CA PRO A 277 -3.98 -20.56 9.80
C PRO A 277 -3.42 -20.69 8.37
N GLY A 278 -3.35 -19.59 7.62
CA GLY A 278 -2.78 -19.56 6.27
C GLY A 278 -1.28 -19.85 6.25
N LEU A 279 -0.54 -19.21 7.17
CA LEU A 279 0.90 -19.42 7.36
C LEU A 279 1.21 -20.86 7.79
N GLU A 280 0.47 -21.40 8.77
CA GLU A 280 0.62 -22.78 9.25
C GLU A 280 0.40 -23.80 8.14
N ARG A 281 -0.63 -23.59 7.30
CA ARG A 281 -0.90 -24.45 6.13
C ARG A 281 0.25 -24.47 5.12
N CYS A 282 1.03 -23.40 5.05
CA CYS A 282 2.21 -23.31 4.19
C CYS A 282 3.49 -23.79 4.88
N GLY A 283 3.43 -24.25 6.13
CA GLY A 283 4.58 -24.78 6.88
C GLY A 283 5.38 -23.72 7.66
N VAL A 284 4.80 -22.55 7.92
CA VAL A 284 5.40 -21.53 8.80
C VAL A 284 4.89 -21.71 10.22
N ASP A 285 5.80 -21.91 11.20
CA ASP A 285 5.42 -21.92 12.62
C ASP A 285 5.04 -20.49 13.08
N THR A 286 3.80 -20.33 13.55
CA THR A 286 3.24 -19.06 13.99
C THR A 286 3.40 -18.78 15.48
N THR A 287 4.01 -19.70 16.23
CA THR A 287 4.21 -19.57 17.68
C THR A 287 4.84 -18.22 18.07
N PRO A 288 5.91 -17.73 17.40
CA PRO A 288 6.48 -16.42 17.72
C PRO A 288 5.48 -15.26 17.51
N GLY A 289 4.72 -15.28 16.42
CA GLY A 289 3.70 -14.26 16.13
C GLY A 289 2.57 -14.25 17.17
N ARG A 290 2.10 -15.43 17.58
CA ARG A 290 1.06 -15.56 18.63
C ARG A 290 1.55 -15.07 19.98
N GLN A 291 2.80 -15.37 20.34
CA GLN A 291 3.41 -14.88 21.58
C GLN A 291 3.54 -13.35 21.59
N TRP A 292 3.87 -12.75 20.43
CA TRP A 292 3.90 -11.30 20.26
C TRP A 292 2.51 -10.66 20.50
N VAL A 293 1.44 -11.23 19.92
CA VAL A 293 0.06 -10.74 20.16
C VAL A 293 -0.31 -10.78 21.64
N GLU A 294 0.01 -11.87 22.34
CA GLU A 294 -0.23 -12.02 23.78
C GLU A 294 0.64 -11.09 24.63
N HIS A 295 1.80 -10.67 24.14
CA HIS A 295 2.60 -9.64 24.78
C HIS A 295 1.95 -8.26 24.65
N CYS A 296 1.56 -7.84 23.44
CA CYS A 296 0.89 -6.54 23.21
C CYS A 296 -0.38 -6.41 24.05
N ARG A 297 -1.23 -7.45 24.07
CA ARG A 297 -2.45 -7.51 24.89
C ARG A 297 -2.21 -7.26 26.37
N ARG A 298 -1.12 -7.82 26.93
CA ARG A 298 -0.77 -7.66 28.36
C ARG A 298 -0.12 -6.32 28.67
N SER A 299 0.64 -5.77 27.72
CA SER A 299 1.36 -4.50 27.89
C SER A 299 0.47 -3.27 27.70
N GLY A 300 -0.77 -3.42 27.21
CA GLY A 300 -1.67 -2.31 26.91
C GLY A 300 -1.14 -1.40 25.80
N ALA A 301 -0.30 -1.99 24.95
CA ALA A 301 0.44 -1.37 23.86
C ALA A 301 0.25 -2.19 22.59
#